data_AF-A0A1F8QQT8-F1
#
_entry.id   AF-A0A1F8QQT8-F1
#
_cell.length_a   1.000
_cell.length_b   1.000
_cell.length_c   1.000
_cell.angle_alpha   90.00
_cell.angle_beta   90.00
_cell.angle_gamma   90.00
#
_symmetry.space_group_name_H-M   'P 1'
#
loop_
_entity.id
_entity.type
_entity.pdbx_description
1 polymer ?
#
loop_
_entity_poly.entity_id
_entity_poly.type
_entity_poly.pdbx_seq_one_letter_code
_entity_poly.pdbx_strand_id
1 'polypeptide(L)'
;MLIGNHYPEFSYERDLKNLKQAVIDLDVPYAVVQDNDGINWRSFKNRYWPTLYLIDKQGRVRYVHIGEGRYDDTEAAIRALLGEPAH
;
A
#
# COMPACT_ATOMS: atom_id res chain seq x y z
N MET A 1 -2.65 -1.32 10.88
CA MET A 1 -1.48 -1.94 10.23
C MET A 1 -1.33 -1.30 8.86
N LEU A 2 -0.10 -1.07 8.40
CA LEU A 2 0.21 -0.61 7.04
C LEU A 2 1.10 -1.65 6.36
N ILE A 3 0.85 -1.93 5.09
CA ILE A 3 1.66 -2.82 4.26
C ILE A 3 1.90 -2.12 2.92
N GLY A 4 3.16 -1.96 2.54
CA GLY A 4 3.54 -1.50 1.21
C GLY A 4 3.61 -2.68 0.23
N ASN A 5 2.82 -2.65 -0.86
CA ASN A 5 2.98 -3.61 -1.96
C ASN A 5 3.90 -3.01 -3.02
N HIS A 6 5.17 -3.40 -3.02
CA HIS A 6 6.15 -2.96 -4.01
C HIS A 6 5.98 -3.77 -5.30
N TYR A 7 5.27 -3.20 -6.27
CA TYR A 7 5.28 -3.66 -7.66
C TYR A 7 6.30 -2.81 -8.43
N PRO A 8 7.33 -3.43 -9.05
CA PRO A 8 8.40 -2.69 -9.72
C PRO A 8 7.96 -2.13 -11.08
N GLU A 9 8.30 -0.88 -11.35
CA GLU A 9 8.15 -0.23 -12.66
C GLU A 9 9.36 -0.57 -13.56
N PHE A 10 10.55 -0.64 -12.97
CA PHE A 10 11.80 -0.93 -13.68
C PHE A 10 12.44 -2.25 -13.25
N SER A 11 13.27 -2.82 -14.13
CA SER A 11 13.91 -4.13 -13.91
C SER A 11 14.81 -4.16 -12.67
N TYR A 12 15.51 -3.05 -12.36
CA TYR A 12 16.41 -2.97 -11.20
C TYR A 12 15.65 -2.98 -9.86
N GLU A 13 14.37 -2.58 -9.85
CA GLU A 13 13.53 -2.57 -8.65
C GLU A 13 13.06 -3.97 -8.26
N ARG A 14 13.27 -4.96 -9.14
CA ARG A 14 13.01 -6.39 -8.86
C ARG A 14 14.05 -6.99 -7.93
N ASP A 15 15.24 -6.41 -7.82
CA ASP A 15 16.30 -6.92 -6.95
C ASP A 15 15.95 -6.66 -5.48
N LEU A 16 15.90 -7.72 -4.69
CA LEU A 16 15.60 -7.64 -3.25
C LEU A 16 16.60 -6.77 -2.48
N LYS A 17 17.88 -6.72 -2.89
CA LYS A 17 18.88 -5.87 -2.25
C LYS A 17 18.58 -4.40 -2.48
N ASN A 18 18.23 -4.03 -3.71
CA ASN A 18 17.85 -2.66 -4.05
C ASN A 18 16.60 -2.23 -3.29
N LEU A 19 15.58 -3.10 -3.23
CA LEU A 19 14.37 -2.83 -2.45
C LEU A 19 14.68 -2.66 -0.96
N LYS A 20 15.47 -3.57 -0.36
CA LYS A 20 15.87 -3.47 1.05
C LYS A 20 16.61 -2.18 1.35
N GLN A 21 17.52 -1.77 0.47
CA GLN A 21 18.26 -0.53 0.62
C GLN A 21 17.32 0.68 0.54
N ALA A 22 16.40 0.71 -0.42
CA ALA A 22 15.41 1.78 -0.54
C ALA A 22 14.48 1.88 0.69
N VAL A 23 14.07 0.75 1.27
CA VAL A 23 13.28 0.73 2.51
C VAL A 23 14.03 1.38 3.68
N ILE A 24 15.35 1.18 3.76
CA ILE A 24 16.21 1.80 4.77
C ILE A 24 16.39 3.30 4.48
N ASP A 25 16.76 3.65 3.24
CA ASP A 25 17.09 5.02 2.85
C ASP A 25 15.89 5.96 2.94
N LEU A 26 14.67 5.45 2.68
CA LEU A 26 13.43 6.20 2.75
C LEU A 26 12.74 6.12 4.12
N ASP A 27 13.38 5.48 5.11
CA ASP A 27 12.86 5.28 6.47
C ASP A 27 11.42 4.74 6.47
N VAL A 28 11.19 3.62 5.76
CA VAL A 28 9.86 2.98 5.66
C VAL A 28 9.67 2.04 6.86
N PRO A 29 8.86 2.41 7.88
CA PRO A 29 8.84 1.68 9.16
C PRO A 29 7.85 0.50 9.17
N TYR A 30 7.16 0.27 8.05
CA TYR A 30 6.09 -0.72 7.93
C TYR A 30 6.50 -1.88 7.02
N ALA A 31 5.75 -2.97 7.09
CA ALA A 31 6.03 -4.17 6.30
C ALA A 31 5.92 -3.87 4.79
N VAL A 32 6.87 -4.38 4.01
CA VAL A 32 6.89 -4.25 2.55
C VAL A 32 6.89 -5.64 1.91
N VAL A 33 5.96 -5.87 1.00
CA VAL A 33 5.88 -7.05 0.15
C VAL A 33 6.55 -6.75 -1.18
N GLN A 34 7.46 -7.60 -1.62
CA GLN A 34 8.01 -7.56 -2.97
C GLN A 34 7.09 -8.34 -3.92
N ASP A 35 6.32 -7.64 -4.74
CA ASP A 35 5.34 -8.22 -5.67
C ASP A 35 5.86 -8.26 -7.09
N ASN A 36 7.06 -8.82 -7.30
CA ASN A 36 7.74 -8.83 -8.59
C ASN A 36 6.89 -9.45 -9.72
N ASP A 37 6.04 -10.42 -9.40
CA ASP A 37 5.18 -11.08 -10.40
C ASP A 37 3.82 -10.38 -10.55
N GLY A 38 3.55 -9.33 -9.78
CA GLY A 38 2.31 -8.54 -9.83
C GLY A 38 1.06 -9.33 -9.43
N ILE A 39 1.20 -10.34 -8.58
CA ILE A 39 0.08 -11.19 -8.14
C ILE A 39 -0.89 -10.35 -7.32
N ASN A 40 -0.39 -9.57 -6.36
CA ASN A 40 -1.23 -8.69 -5.56
C ASN A 40 -1.71 -7.48 -6.38
N TRP A 41 -0.83 -6.89 -7.19
CA TRP A 41 -1.19 -5.81 -8.10
C TRP A 41 -2.42 -6.14 -8.94
N ARG A 42 -2.43 -7.33 -9.57
CA ARG A 42 -3.56 -7.80 -10.38
C ARG A 42 -4.77 -8.20 -9.54
N SER A 43 -4.59 -8.81 -8.36
CA SER A 43 -5.73 -9.22 -7.51
C SER A 43 -6.53 -8.01 -7.02
N PHE A 44 -5.86 -6.90 -6.74
CA PHE A 44 -6.48 -5.61 -6.41
C PHE A 44 -6.96 -4.81 -7.63
N LYS A 45 -6.79 -5.37 -8.84
CA LYS A 45 -7.07 -4.71 -10.13
C LYS A 45 -6.39 -3.34 -10.23
N ASN A 46 -5.22 -3.18 -9.60
CA ASN A 46 -4.50 -1.91 -9.60
C ASN A 46 -3.92 -1.63 -11.00
N ARG A 47 -3.79 -0.34 -11.34
CA ARG A 47 -3.29 0.12 -12.65
C ARG A 47 -2.34 1.30 -12.55
N TYR A 48 -2.19 1.89 -11.37
CA TYR A 48 -1.48 3.15 -11.20
C TYR A 48 -0.63 3.11 -9.93
N TRP A 49 0.46 3.86 -9.97
CA TRP A 49 1.24 4.22 -8.78
C TRP A 49 1.01 5.71 -8.47
N PRO A 50 0.94 6.11 -7.18
CA PRO A 50 0.58 5.26 -6.05
C PRO A 50 -0.93 4.96 -6.05
N THR A 51 -1.32 3.86 -5.40
CA THR A 51 -2.74 3.58 -5.06
C THR A 51 -2.81 3.11 -3.61
N LEU A 52 -3.73 3.69 -2.85
CA LEU A 52 -3.99 3.34 -1.45
C LEU A 52 -5.32 2.60 -1.34
N TYR A 53 -5.34 1.54 -0.53
CA TYR A 53 -6.55 0.80 -0.18
C TYR A 53 -6.68 0.79 1.35
N LEU A 54 -7.83 1.22 1.88
CA LEU A 54 -8.15 1.02 3.30
C LEU A 54 -9.07 -0.17 3.44
N ILE A 55 -8.67 -1.09 4.31
CA ILE A 55 -9.36 -2.33 4.59
C ILE A 55 -9.82 -2.30 6.05
N ASP A 56 -11.10 -2.58 6.29
CA ASP A 56 -11.65 -2.63 7.65
C ASP A 56 -11.25 -3.90 8.41
N LYS A 57 -11.67 -3.98 9.68
CA LYS A 57 -11.38 -5.10 10.58
C LYS A 57 -11.98 -6.44 10.10
N GLN A 58 -12.90 -6.41 9.14
CA GLN A 58 -13.53 -7.59 8.54
C GLN A 58 -12.92 -7.93 7.17
N GLY A 59 -11.85 -7.25 6.76
CA GLY A 59 -11.15 -7.54 5.52
C GLY A 59 -11.81 -6.93 4.28
N ARG A 60 -12.76 -6.00 4.43
CA ARG A 60 -13.44 -5.36 3.29
C ARG A 60 -12.72 -4.08 2.90
N VAL A 61 -12.58 -3.85 1.60
CA VAL A 61 -12.09 -2.56 1.07
C VAL A 61 -13.18 -1.52 1.27
N ARG A 62 -12.83 -0.42 1.95
CA ARG A 62 -13.76 0.67 2.30
C ARG A 62 -13.39 2.00 1.66
N TYR A 63 -12.15 2.12 1.18
CA TYR A 63 -11.64 3.31 0.52
C TYR A 63 -10.56 2.92 -0.48
N VAL A 64 -10.56 3.60 -1.62
CA VAL A 64 -9.51 3.51 -2.63
C VAL A 64 -9.14 4.93 -3.07
N HIS A 65 -7.85 5.23 -3.05
CA HIS A 65 -7.31 6.47 -3.61
C HIS A 65 -6.26 6.16 -4.65
N ILE A 66 -6.40 6.76 -5.83
CA ILE A 66 -5.49 6.60 -6.96
C ILE A 66 -4.76 7.93 -7.15
N GLY A 67 -3.45 7.87 -7.31
CA GLY A 67 -2.58 9.03 -7.49
C GLY A 67 -2.06 9.59 -6.18
N GLU A 68 -1.27 10.64 -6.30
CA GLU A 68 -0.68 11.36 -5.17
C GLU A 68 -1.63 12.43 -4.61
N GLY A 69 -1.51 12.73 -3.32
CA GLY A 69 -2.24 13.80 -2.64
C GLY A 69 -3.41 13.30 -1.80
N ARG A 70 -4.40 14.18 -1.59
CA ARG A 70 -5.60 13.92 -0.77
C ARG A 70 -5.29 13.30 0.60
N TYR A 71 -4.22 13.78 1.22
CA TYR A 71 -3.73 13.25 2.50
C TYR A 71 -4.76 13.44 3.61
N ASP A 72 -5.37 14.64 3.70
CA ASP A 72 -6.39 14.94 4.72
C ASP A 72 -7.63 14.03 4.57
N ASP A 73 -8.09 13.81 3.33
CA ASP A 73 -9.21 12.91 3.04
C ASP A 73 -8.87 11.47 3.44
N THR A 74 -7.65 11.03 3.11
CA THR A 74 -7.17 9.68 3.43
C THR A 74 -7.06 9.50 4.94
N GLU A 75 -6.52 10.49 5.67
CA GLU A 75 -6.42 10.47 7.12
C GLU A 75 -7.80 10.45 7.78
N ALA A 76 -8.75 11.25 7.29
CA ALA A 76 -10.13 11.25 7.78
C ALA A 76 -10.77 9.86 7.61
N ALA A 77 -10.56 9.21 6.46
CA ALA A 77 -11.04 7.85 6.20
C ALA A 77 -10.39 6.82 7.13
N ILE A 78 -9.07 6.93 7.41
CA ILE A 78 -8.38 6.07 8.37
C ILE A 78 -8.98 6.22 9.77
N ARG A 79 -9.16 7.47 10.25
CA ARG A 79 -9.72 7.75 11.58
C ARG A 79 -11.13 7.20 11.71
N ALA A 80 -11.96 7.33 10.67
CA ALA A 80 -13.30 6.75 10.64
C ALA A 80 -13.27 5.23 10.83
N LEU A 81 -12.43 4.51 10.07
CA LEU A 81 -12.33 3.05 10.16
C LEU A 81 -11.73 2.57 11.49
N LEU A 82 -10.81 3.32 12.08
CA LEU A 82 -10.27 3.02 13.41
C LEU A 82 -11.34 3.11 14.51
N GLY A 83 -12.28 4.06 14.37
CA GLY A 83 -13.41 4.26 15.28
C GLY A 83 -14.53 3.23 15.16
N GLU A 84 -14.58 2.43 14.08
CA GLU A 84 -15.60 1.39 13.93
C GLU A 84 -15.40 0.28 14.98
N PRO A 85 -16.49 -0.24 15.60
CA PRO A 85 -16.38 -1.32 16.57
C PRO A 85 -15.75 -2.57 15.94
N ALA A 86 -14.95 -3.28 16.74
CA ALA A 86 -14.57 -4.65 16.40
C ALA A 86 -15.81 -5.51 16.67
N HIS A 87 -16.48 -5.95 15.61
CA HIS A 87 -17.59 -6.90 15.71
C HIS A 87 -17.14 -8.25 16.24
#